data_AF-A0A7S0ZSH7-F1
#
_entry.id   AF-A0A7S0ZSH7-F1
#
_cell.length_a   1.000
_cell.length_b   1.000
_cell.length_c   1.000
_cell.angle_alpha   90.00
_cell.angle_beta   90.00
_cell.angle_gamma   90.00
#
_symmetry.space_group_name_H-M   'P 1'
#
loop_
_entity.id
_entity.type
_entity.pdbx_description
1 polymer ?
#
loop_
_entity_poly.entity_id
_entity_poly.type
_entity_poly.pdbx_seq_one_letter_code
_entity_poly.pdbx_strand_id
1 'polypeptide(L)'
;GLLSRVRVVVWMHVCERKRATNTGKLLELVLPGCEVLLRDVRADEARFEELVCASSRVIVLFPSHDAVPATSVVKANSTRDVEEEDRPMLAVLVDGTWRQAHRMQRNFQHLQKVVVTPPERSEFRWRKQAGRGRVSTVEAAAQLMVDLE
;
A
#
# COMPACT_ATOMS: atom_id res chain seq x y z
N GLY A 1 15.97 10.10 6.11
CA GLY A 1 15.78 9.74 4.68
C GLY A 1 14.30 9.65 4.40
N LEU A 2 13.86 9.77 3.14
CA LEU A 2 12.42 9.79 2.79
C LEU A 2 11.63 8.62 3.39
N LEU A 3 12.26 7.45 3.51
CA LEU A 3 11.68 6.25 4.14
C LEU A 3 11.26 6.44 5.61
N SER A 4 11.92 7.32 6.39
CA SER A 4 11.52 7.60 7.77
C SER A 4 10.23 8.41 7.86
N ARG A 5 9.67 8.85 6.73
CA ARG A 5 8.46 9.68 6.63
C ARG A 5 7.34 9.01 5.82
N VAL A 6 7.49 7.74 5.44
CA VAL A 6 6.43 6.96 4.79
C VAL A 6 5.90 5.94 5.79
N ARG A 7 4.63 6.10 6.17
CA ARG A 7 3.86 5.08 6.88
C ARG A 7 3.22 4.16 5.85
N VAL A 8 3.18 2.87 6.17
CA VAL A 8 2.54 1.87 5.31
C VAL A 8 1.37 1.26 6.05
N VAL A 9 0.25 1.12 5.35
CA VAL A 9 -0.91 0.39 5.88
C VAL A 9 -1.37 -0.64 4.85
N VAL A 10 -1.55 -1.87 5.31
CA VAL A 10 -2.15 -2.94 4.51
C VAL A 10 -3.65 -2.93 4.78
N TRP A 11 -4.42 -2.44 3.81
CA TRP A 11 -5.88 -2.45 3.85
C TRP A 11 -6.39 -3.79 3.34
N MET A 12 -6.64 -4.71 4.26
CA MET A 12 -6.89 -6.12 3.98
C MET A 12 -8.37 -6.47 4.07
N HIS A 13 -8.85 -7.32 3.17
CA HIS A 13 -10.20 -7.88 3.31
C HIS A 13 -10.26 -8.86 4.51
N VAL A 14 -11.25 -8.75 5.40
CA VAL A 14 -11.37 -9.58 6.62
C VAL A 14 -11.19 -11.10 6.41
N CYS A 15 -11.78 -11.66 5.35
CA CYS A 15 -11.64 -13.08 4.98
C CYS A 15 -10.20 -13.54 4.68
N GLU A 16 -9.29 -12.61 4.36
CA GLU A 16 -7.91 -12.91 4.01
C GLU A 16 -7.01 -13.09 5.23
N ARG A 17 -7.34 -12.48 6.38
CA ARG A 17 -6.52 -12.55 7.60
C ARG A 17 -6.25 -13.99 8.05
N LYS A 18 -7.23 -14.88 7.91
CA LYS A 18 -7.13 -16.29 8.31
C LYS A 18 -6.41 -17.17 7.29
N ARG A 19 -6.10 -16.66 6.09
CA ARG A 19 -5.45 -17.47 5.05
C ARG A 19 -3.96 -17.58 5.33
N ALA A 20 -3.47 -18.81 5.45
CA ALA A 20 -2.05 -19.08 5.65
C ALA A 20 -1.18 -18.56 4.50
N THR A 21 -1.71 -18.56 3.27
CA THR A 21 -1.00 -18.09 2.09
C THR A 21 -0.95 -16.57 1.96
N ASN A 22 -1.72 -15.82 2.75
CA ASN A 22 -1.71 -14.37 2.69
C ASN A 22 -0.43 -13.83 3.34
N THR A 23 0.46 -13.25 2.53
CA THR A 23 1.74 -12.72 2.98
C THR A 23 1.65 -11.25 3.41
N GLY A 24 0.55 -10.54 3.12
CA GLY A 24 0.36 -9.15 3.53
C GLY A 24 0.47 -8.95 5.04
N LYS A 25 0.02 -9.93 5.83
CA LYS A 25 0.16 -9.92 7.30
C LYS A 25 1.62 -9.99 7.80
N LEU A 26 2.56 -10.42 6.95
CA LEU A 26 3.98 -10.44 7.34
C LEU A 26 4.58 -9.03 7.33
N LEU A 27 3.93 -8.06 6.67
CA LEU A 27 4.44 -6.69 6.58
C LEU A 27 4.54 -5.99 7.94
N GLU A 28 3.64 -6.28 8.88
CA GLU A 28 3.75 -5.77 10.26
C GLU A 28 5.04 -6.24 10.96
N LEU A 29 5.56 -7.41 10.58
CA LEU A 29 6.76 -8.00 11.19
C LEU A 29 8.06 -7.52 10.53
N VAL A 30 8.02 -7.24 9.22
CA VAL A 30 9.24 -6.92 8.44
C VAL A 30 9.40 -5.43 8.17
N LEU A 31 8.33 -4.65 8.25
CA LEU A 31 8.35 -3.22 7.98
C LEU A 31 7.92 -2.43 9.23
N PRO A 32 8.87 -1.79 9.94
CA PRO A 32 8.57 -1.00 11.13
C PRO A 32 7.52 0.08 10.86
N GLY A 33 6.51 0.18 11.72
CA GLY A 33 5.43 1.16 11.58
C GLY A 33 4.39 0.81 10.50
N CYS A 34 4.45 -0.40 9.93
CA CYS A 34 3.39 -0.93 9.10
C CYS A 34 2.24 -1.47 9.97
N GLU A 35 0.99 -1.13 9.62
CA GLU A 35 -0.22 -1.65 10.26
C GLU A 35 -1.05 -2.47 9.25
N VAL A 36 -1.62 -3.60 9.66
CA VAL A 36 -2.61 -4.36 8.88
C VAL A 36 -3.99 -4.11 9.46
N LEU A 37 -4.81 -3.39 8.70
CA LEU A 37 -6.17 -3.02 9.09
C LEU A 37 -7.18 -3.75 8.20
N LEU A 38 -8.23 -4.29 8.81
CA LEU A 38 -9.24 -5.05 8.11
C LEU A 38 -10.44 -4.20 7.69
N ARG A 39 -10.82 -4.34 6.42
CA ARG A 39 -12.12 -3.85 5.94
C ARG A 39 -13.28 -4.55 6.65
N ASP A 40 -14.35 -3.80 6.90
CA ASP A 40 -15.58 -4.24 7.58
C ASP A 40 -15.36 -4.56 9.07
N VAL A 41 -14.25 -4.09 9.67
CA VAL A 41 -14.01 -4.11 11.11
C VAL A 41 -13.97 -2.68 11.63
N ARG A 42 -14.97 -2.31 12.44
CA ARG A 42 -15.19 -0.93 12.87
C ARG A 42 -13.97 -0.27 13.53
N ALA A 43 -13.25 -1.00 14.39
CA ALA A 43 -12.06 -0.48 15.05
C ALA A 43 -10.92 -0.20 14.05
N ASP A 44 -10.74 -1.09 13.08
CA ASP A 44 -9.71 -0.98 12.04
C ASP A 44 -10.05 0.13 11.04
N GLU A 45 -11.34 0.33 10.73
CA GLU A 45 -11.84 1.44 9.91
C GLU A 45 -11.60 2.78 10.59
N ALA A 46 -11.92 2.91 11.87
CA ALA A 46 -11.63 4.12 12.64
C ALA A 46 -10.11 4.40 12.68
N ARG A 47 -9.29 3.37 12.90
CA ARG A 47 -7.83 3.49 12.87
C ARG A 47 -7.31 3.93 11.51
N PHE A 48 -7.89 3.43 10.43
CA PHE A 48 -7.52 3.83 9.07
C PHE A 48 -7.82 5.31 8.82
N GLU A 49 -8.98 5.79 9.26
CA GLU A 49 -9.36 7.20 9.16
C GLU A 49 -8.39 8.11 9.95
N GLU A 50 -8.01 7.71 11.17
CA GLU A 50 -6.99 8.42 11.96
C GLU A 50 -5.66 8.55 11.21
N LEU A 51 -5.18 7.46 10.59
CA LEU A 51 -3.95 7.48 9.81
C LEU A 51 -4.03 8.40 8.60
N VAL A 52 -5.17 8.40 7.90
CA VAL A 52 -5.43 9.30 6.77
C VAL A 52 -5.42 10.76 7.23
N CYS A 53 -6.13 11.11 8.29
CA CYS A 53 -6.19 12.48 8.83
C CYS A 53 -4.82 12.96 9.35
N ALA A 54 -4.00 12.06 9.87
CA ALA A 54 -2.67 12.38 10.39
C ALA A 54 -1.58 12.48 9.30
N SER A 55 -1.93 12.32 8.02
CA SER A 55 -0.96 12.27 6.92
C SER A 55 -1.04 13.47 5.99
N SER A 56 0.12 13.97 5.53
CA SER A 56 0.23 15.07 4.56
C SER A 56 -0.16 14.65 3.13
N ARG A 57 -0.14 13.35 2.87
CA ARG A 57 -0.48 12.75 1.59
C ARG A 57 -0.86 11.30 1.80
N VAL A 58 -1.87 10.85 1.06
CA VAL A 58 -2.24 9.43 1.01
C VAL A 58 -2.16 8.96 -0.43
N ILE A 59 -1.42 7.87 -0.65
CA ILE A 59 -1.32 7.19 -1.93
C ILE A 59 -1.81 5.76 -1.80
N VAL A 60 -2.37 5.23 -2.87
CA VAL A 60 -2.90 3.86 -2.90
C VAL A 60 -2.15 3.04 -3.93
N LEU A 61 -1.48 1.99 -3.49
CA LEU A 61 -0.86 1.02 -4.38
C LEU A 61 -1.94 0.13 -4.96
N PHE A 62 -2.41 0.50 -6.16
CA PHE A 62 -3.41 -0.26 -6.89
C PHE A 62 -3.26 -0.03 -8.39
N PRO A 63 -3.05 -1.09 -9.19
CA PRO A 63 -2.99 -0.98 -10.65
C PRO A 63 -4.37 -0.66 -11.25
N SER A 64 -4.57 0.59 -11.61
CA SER A 64 -5.73 1.09 -12.35
C SER A 64 -5.30 1.98 -13.52
N HIS A 65 -6.24 2.30 -14.40
CA HIS A 65 -5.97 3.11 -15.60
C HIS A 65 -5.50 4.53 -15.29
N ASP A 66 -5.89 5.06 -14.13
CA ASP A 66 -5.55 6.39 -13.61
C ASP A 66 -4.32 6.36 -12.69
N ALA A 67 -3.69 5.20 -12.50
CA ALA A 67 -2.53 5.08 -11.64
C ALA A 67 -1.26 5.63 -12.31
N VAL A 68 -0.46 6.36 -11.54
CA VAL A 68 0.83 6.91 -11.97
C VAL A 68 1.99 6.10 -11.41
N PRO A 69 3.19 6.13 -12.02
CA PRO A 69 4.37 5.50 -11.44
C PRO A 69 4.68 6.05 -10.04
N ALA A 70 5.03 5.17 -9.09
CA ALA A 70 5.36 5.58 -7.72
C ALA A 70 6.52 6.59 -7.66
N THR A 71 7.50 6.47 -8.54
CA THR A 71 8.63 7.42 -8.67
C THR A 71 8.21 8.86 -9.00
N SER A 72 7.03 9.07 -9.58
CA SER A 72 6.47 10.41 -9.83
C SER A 72 6.00 11.10 -8.55
N VAL A 73 5.73 10.34 -7.48
CA VAL A 73 5.29 10.89 -6.19
C VAL A 73 6.42 11.65 -5.50
N VAL A 74 7.64 11.12 -5.55
CA VAL A 74 8.84 11.73 -4.94
C VAL A 74 9.11 13.11 -5.54
N LYS A 75 9.04 13.25 -6.87
CA LYS A 75 9.27 14.53 -7.57
C LYS A 75 8.28 15.62 -7.17
N ALA A 76 7.04 15.25 -6.84
CA ALA A 76 6.01 16.17 -6.42
C ALA A 76 6.11 16.59 -4.94
N ASN A 77 6.92 15.90 -4.13
CA ASN A 77 7.12 16.27 -2.73
C ASN A 77 8.19 17.35 -2.54
N SER A 78 9.08 17.57 -3.52
CA SER A 78 10.15 18.57 -3.46
C SER A 78 9.66 20.03 -3.54
N THR A 79 8.35 20.26 -3.67
CA THR A 79 7.74 21.57 -3.94
C THR A 79 6.69 21.99 -2.90
N ARG A 80 6.69 21.40 -1.70
CA ARG A 80 5.66 21.63 -0.67
C ARG A 80 6.11 22.62 0.42
N ASP A 81 5.13 23.29 1.02
CA ASP A 81 5.34 24.23 2.13
C ASP A 81 5.82 23.53 3.41
N VAL A 82 6.62 24.24 4.21
CA VAL A 82 7.33 23.73 5.41
C VAL A 82 6.38 23.09 6.44
N GLU A 83 5.14 23.54 6.56
CA GLU A 83 4.15 22.97 7.49
C GLU A 83 3.60 21.59 7.03
N GLU A 84 3.63 21.28 5.74
CA GLU A 84 3.29 19.95 5.23
C GLU A 84 4.45 18.95 5.36
N GLU A 85 5.69 19.43 5.54
CA GLU A 85 6.89 18.58 5.61
C GLU A 85 6.97 17.70 6.86
N ASP A 86 6.33 18.11 7.97
CA ASP A 86 6.41 17.40 9.25
C ASP A 86 5.46 16.20 9.36
N ARG A 87 4.38 16.14 8.56
CA ARG A 87 3.46 14.98 8.58
C ARG A 87 3.89 13.90 7.58
N PRO A 88 3.86 12.61 7.97
CA PRO A 88 4.28 11.53 7.09
C PRO A 88 3.28 11.29 5.96
N MET A 89 3.78 10.78 4.83
CA MET A 89 2.93 10.19 3.79
C MET A 89 2.39 8.85 4.27
N LEU A 90 1.16 8.51 3.87
CA LEU A 90 0.58 7.18 4.05
C LEU A 90 0.51 6.45 2.70
N ALA A 91 1.14 5.28 2.63
CA ALA A 91 1.01 4.34 1.52
C ALA A 91 0.02 3.22 1.89
N VAL A 92 -1.08 3.14 1.15
CA VAL A 92 -2.14 2.13 1.35
C VAL A 92 -1.96 0.98 0.36
N LEU A 93 -1.73 -0.22 0.87
CA LEU A 93 -1.64 -1.44 0.09
C LEU A 93 -2.95 -2.21 0.20
N VAL A 94 -3.66 -2.37 -0.92
CA VAL A 94 -4.95 -3.05 -0.94
C VAL A 94 -4.75 -4.56 -1.04
N ASP A 95 -5.07 -5.30 0.00
CA ASP A 95 -4.77 -6.73 0.11
C ASP A 95 -6.04 -7.61 0.06
N GLY A 96 -6.09 -8.46 -0.97
CA GLY A 96 -7.05 -9.56 -1.07
C GLY A 96 -7.08 -10.17 -2.46
N THR A 97 -8.06 -11.04 -2.73
CA THR A 97 -8.27 -11.51 -4.11
C THR A 97 -8.55 -10.32 -5.03
N TRP A 98 -8.25 -10.46 -6.32
CA TRP A 98 -8.44 -9.38 -7.30
C TRP A 98 -9.84 -8.77 -7.25
N ARG A 99 -10.88 -9.61 -7.11
CA ARG A 99 -12.27 -9.19 -6.97
C ARG A 99 -12.51 -8.39 -5.69
N GLN A 100 -11.90 -8.79 -4.57
CA GLN A 100 -12.00 -8.06 -3.31
C GLN A 100 -11.27 -6.72 -3.40
N ALA A 101 -10.00 -6.73 -3.83
CA ALA A 101 -9.18 -5.52 -3.96
C ALA A 101 -9.85 -4.47 -4.86
N HIS A 102 -10.40 -4.88 -6.02
CA HIS A 102 -11.16 -3.99 -6.90
C HIS A 102 -12.39 -3.36 -6.25
N ARG A 103 -13.05 -4.07 -5.34
CA ARG A 103 -14.18 -3.55 -4.57
C ARG A 103 -13.69 -2.57 -3.51
N MET A 104 -12.65 -2.92 -2.76
CA MET A 104 -12.10 -2.09 -1.68
C MET A 104 -11.53 -0.77 -2.21
N GLN A 105 -10.81 -0.78 -3.33
CA GLN A 105 -10.22 0.45 -3.89
C GLN A 105 -11.24 1.50 -4.32
N ARG A 106 -12.53 1.15 -4.47
CA ARG A 106 -13.58 2.13 -4.79
C ARG A 106 -13.77 3.16 -3.67
N ASN A 107 -13.41 2.83 -2.43
CA ASN A 107 -13.42 3.77 -1.32
C ASN A 107 -12.33 4.84 -1.47
N PHE A 108 -11.38 4.65 -2.39
CA PHE A 108 -10.21 5.50 -2.58
C PHE A 108 -10.22 6.23 -3.93
N GLN A 109 -11.40 6.44 -4.53
CA GLN A 109 -11.51 7.09 -5.85
C GLN A 109 -10.93 8.51 -5.91
N HIS A 110 -10.92 9.22 -4.78
CA HIS A 110 -10.38 10.58 -4.64
C HIS A 110 -8.88 10.59 -4.30
N LEU A 111 -8.27 9.43 -4.04
CA LEU A 111 -6.87 9.31 -3.67
C LEU A 111 -6.03 9.00 -4.90
N GLN A 112 -4.79 9.50 -4.89
CA GLN A 112 -3.84 9.20 -5.96
C GLN A 112 -3.47 7.72 -5.92
N LYS A 113 -3.71 7.03 -7.04
CA LYS A 113 -3.29 5.64 -7.22
C LYS A 113 -1.91 5.61 -7.83
N VAL A 114 -1.10 4.68 -7.35
CA VAL A 114 0.24 4.45 -7.84
C VAL A 114 0.42 3.01 -8.28
N VAL A 115 1.31 2.83 -9.24
CA VAL A 115 1.81 1.52 -9.68
C VAL A 115 3.30 1.44 -9.48
N VAL A 116 3.73 0.25 -9.09
CA VAL A 116 5.14 -0.15 -9.09
C VAL A 116 5.40 -1.05 -10.28
N THR A 117 6.60 -0.98 -10.85
CA THR A 117 7.01 -1.93 -11.87
C THR A 117 7.41 -3.23 -11.17
N PRO A 118 6.68 -4.34 -11.30
CA PRO A 118 7.05 -5.57 -10.63
C PRO A 118 8.40 -6.08 -11.16
N PRO A 119 9.24 -6.71 -10.32
CA PRO A 119 10.46 -7.35 -10.79
C PRO A 119 10.14 -8.41 -11.86
N GLU A 120 11.05 -8.60 -12.84
CA GLU A 120 10.87 -9.53 -13.96
C GLU A 120 10.57 -10.98 -13.50
N ARG A 121 11.00 -11.33 -12.30
CA ARG A 121 10.71 -12.61 -11.62
C ARG A 121 10.31 -12.34 -10.17
N SER A 122 9.21 -12.95 -9.74
CA SER A 122 8.83 -12.99 -8.33
C SER A 122 9.71 -13.98 -7.57
N GLU A 123 10.18 -13.56 -6.39
CA GLU A 123 11.00 -14.39 -5.50
C GLU A 123 10.12 -15.23 -4.54
N PHE A 124 8.82 -14.92 -4.44
CA PHE A 124 7.86 -15.71 -3.65
C PHE A 124 7.45 -17.03 -4.34
N ARG A 125 8.35 -18.01 -4.30
CA ARG A 125 8.18 -19.35 -4.92
C ARG A 125 7.07 -20.21 -4.30
N TRP A 126 6.52 -19.86 -3.13
CA TRP A 126 5.48 -20.64 -2.42
C TRP A 126 4.06 -20.44 -2.98
N ARG A 127 3.83 -19.47 -3.89
CA ARG A 127 2.53 -19.28 -4.56
C ARG A 127 2.62 -19.57 -6.05
N LYS A 128 1.63 -20.32 -6.56
CA LYS A 128 1.35 -20.37 -8.00
C LYS A 128 0.83 -19.00 -8.42
N GLN A 129 1.66 -18.21 -9.07
CA GLN A 129 1.26 -16.89 -9.56
C GLN A 129 0.07 -17.02 -10.51
N ALA A 130 -0.90 -16.12 -10.35
CA ALA A 130 -2.08 -16.11 -11.21
C ALA A 130 -1.81 -15.45 -12.59
N GLY A 131 -0.56 -15.19 -12.96
CA GLY A 131 -0.14 -14.59 -14.24
C GLY A 131 1.16 -13.77 -14.12
N ARG A 132 1.82 -13.48 -15.25
CA ARG A 132 2.98 -12.56 -15.32
C ARG A 132 2.58 -11.18 -14.76
N GLY A 133 3.46 -10.58 -13.95
CA GLY A 133 3.23 -9.26 -13.34
C GLY A 133 2.38 -9.25 -12.07
N ARG A 134 1.90 -10.41 -11.58
CA ARG A 134 1.19 -10.50 -10.31
C ARG A 134 2.16 -10.80 -9.16
N VAL A 135 2.60 -9.75 -8.48
CA VAL A 135 3.45 -9.83 -7.29
C VAL A 135 2.62 -10.00 -6.02
N SER A 136 3.22 -10.58 -4.99
CA SER A 136 2.64 -10.60 -3.65
C SER A 136 2.63 -9.22 -3.01
N THR A 137 1.80 -9.02 -2.00
CA THR A 137 1.70 -7.74 -1.26
C THR A 137 3.05 -7.34 -0.63
N VAL A 138 3.86 -8.32 -0.20
CA VAL A 138 5.22 -8.07 0.33
C VAL A 138 6.16 -7.56 -0.76
N GLU A 139 6.17 -8.21 -1.93
CA GLU A 139 6.99 -7.75 -3.07
C GLU A 139 6.55 -6.38 -3.56
N ALA A 140 5.23 -6.14 -3.59
CA ALA A 140 4.67 -4.85 -3.96
C ALA A 140 5.08 -3.75 -2.96
N ALA A 141 5.08 -4.05 -1.66
CA ALA A 141 5.57 -3.15 -0.62
C ALA A 141 7.06 -2.86 -0.78
N ALA A 142 7.88 -3.90 -0.94
CA ALA A 142 9.33 -3.76 -1.11
C ALA A 142 9.66 -2.89 -2.33
N GLN A 143 9.02 -3.15 -3.46
CA GLN A 143 9.22 -2.33 -4.67
C GLN A 143 8.72 -0.89 -4.48
N LEU A 144 7.60 -0.70 -3.77
CA LEU A 144 7.10 0.64 -3.46
C LEU A 144 8.11 1.42 -2.62
N MET A 145 8.73 0.79 -1.64
CA MET A 145 9.75 1.45 -0.80
C MET A 145 10.94 1.87 -1.65
N VAL A 146 11.42 1.02 -2.57
CA VAL A 146 12.50 1.36 -3.51
C VAL A 146 12.11 2.52 -4.44
N ASP A 147 10.89 2.50 -4.99
CA ASP A 147 10.41 3.56 -5.89
C ASP A 147 10.17 4.91 -5.18
N LEU A 148 10.08 4.89 -3.84
CA LEU A 148 9.89 6.07 -2.98
C LEU A 148 11.18 6.53 -2.28
N GLU A 149 12.31 5.84 -2.46
CA GLU A 149 13.63 6.36 -2.06
C GLU A 149 14.08 7.53 -2.95
#